data_AF-A0A7X3M4D9-F1
#
_entry.id   AF-A0A7X3M4D9-F1
#
_cell.length_a   1.000
_cell.length_b   1.000
_cell.length_c   1.000
_cell.angle_alpha   90.00
_cell.angle_beta   90.00
_cell.angle_gamma   90.00
#
_symmetry.space_group_name_H-M   'P 1'
#
loop_
_entity.id
_entity.type
_entity.pdbx_description
1 polymer ?
#
loop_
_entity_poly.entity_id
_entity_poly.type
_entity_poly.pdbx_seq_one_letter_code
_entity_poly.pdbx_strand_id
1 'polypeptide(L)'
;MNVFHRVAGTLLLSTLLSACQHAPSHPMESMTNLCQPQSEPGSASCKWADEMQRQLNRKFTDAVHYAGQQCMVRLEWQNSGRYAVTQTQGDETLCLRAWQLIGQSKGLPPPPDRTQPAWFGFAPHQANSPAHPVATGAG
;
A
#
# COMPACT_ATOMS: atom_id res chain seq x y z
N MET A 1 -46.35 8.98 58.46
CA MET A 1 -45.71 10.14 59.08
C MET A 1 -44.30 9.75 59.47
N ASN A 2 -43.29 10.30 58.79
CA ASN A 2 -42.01 10.80 59.31
C ASN A 2 -41.01 10.93 58.15
N VAL A 3 -40.35 12.09 58.14
CA VAL A 3 -39.60 12.73 57.05
C VAL A 3 -38.17 12.98 57.56
N PHE A 4 -37.24 13.20 56.61
CA PHE A 4 -35.91 13.83 56.72
C PHE A 4 -34.71 12.87 56.91
N HIS A 5 -33.54 13.01 56.27
CA HIS A 5 -33.02 14.00 55.30
C HIS A 5 -31.80 13.39 54.55
N ARG A 6 -31.63 13.86 53.30
CA ARG A 6 -30.44 13.95 52.41
C ARG A 6 -29.04 13.69 52.98
N VAL A 7 -28.16 13.14 52.12
CA VAL A 7 -26.81 13.62 51.68
C VAL A 7 -26.27 12.54 50.71
N ALA A 8 -26.36 12.74 49.40
CA ALA A 8 -25.30 13.28 48.53
C ALA A 8 -24.00 12.43 48.53
N GLY A 9 -23.73 11.78 47.40
CA GLY A 9 -22.52 10.98 47.20
C GLY A 9 -22.56 10.23 45.87
N THR A 10 -22.55 10.98 44.76
CA THR A 10 -22.37 10.49 43.39
C THR A 10 -21.02 9.77 43.27
N LEU A 11 -21.02 8.44 43.21
CA LEU A 11 -19.89 7.66 42.71
C LEU A 11 -20.12 7.38 41.22
N LEU A 12 -19.54 8.25 40.40
CA LEU A 12 -19.30 8.02 38.97
C LEU A 12 -18.34 6.83 38.86
N LEU A 13 -18.87 5.61 38.67
CA LEU A 13 -18.08 4.52 38.11
C LEU A 13 -18.02 4.73 36.60
N SER A 14 -16.94 5.37 36.15
CA SER A 14 -16.49 5.37 34.76
C SER A 14 -16.18 3.93 34.36
N THR A 15 -17.16 3.26 33.75
CA THR A 15 -16.92 2.02 33.01
C THR A 15 -16.00 2.36 31.86
N LEU A 16 -14.73 1.98 32.00
CA LEU A 16 -13.72 2.05 30.95
C LEU A 16 -14.27 1.28 29.74
N LEU A 17 -14.60 1.99 28.65
CA LEU A 17 -14.82 1.37 27.36
C LEU A 17 -13.47 0.84 26.87
N SER A 18 -13.13 -0.40 27.20
CA SER A 18 -12.16 -1.18 26.44
C SER A 18 -12.77 -1.56 25.10
N ALA A 19 -12.88 -0.58 24.20
CA ALA A 19 -12.96 -0.85 22.78
C ALA A 19 -11.57 -1.30 22.31
N CYS A 20 -11.21 -2.55 22.58
CA CYS A 20 -10.19 -3.21 21.79
C CYS A 20 -10.81 -3.45 20.42
N GLN A 21 -10.73 -2.41 19.58
CA GLN A 21 -10.93 -2.52 18.14
C GLN A 21 -9.87 -3.52 17.67
N HIS A 22 -10.22 -4.80 17.65
CA HIS A 22 -9.55 -5.75 16.80
C HIS A 22 -9.79 -5.23 15.39
N ALA A 23 -8.85 -4.45 14.88
CA ALA A 23 -8.71 -4.31 13.45
C ALA A 23 -8.66 -5.75 12.93
N PRO A 24 -9.59 -6.20 12.08
CA PRO A 24 -9.37 -7.43 11.37
C PRO A 24 -8.05 -7.21 10.64
N SER A 25 -7.00 -7.90 11.10
CA SER A 25 -5.85 -8.20 10.27
C SER A 25 -6.43 -9.04 9.14
N HIS A 26 -6.99 -8.38 8.13
CA HIS A 26 -7.19 -8.99 6.84
C HIS A 26 -5.83 -9.61 6.54
N PRO A 27 -5.74 -10.95 6.47
CA PRO A 27 -4.54 -11.57 5.95
C PRO A 27 -4.30 -10.82 4.65
N MET A 28 -3.13 -10.19 4.50
CA MET A 28 -2.71 -9.65 3.21
C MET A 28 -3.00 -10.77 2.23
N GLU A 29 -4.09 -10.64 1.49
CA GLU A 29 -4.50 -11.62 0.51
C GLU A 29 -3.29 -11.71 -0.37
N SER A 30 -2.60 -12.84 -0.26
CA SER A 30 -1.18 -12.99 -0.50
C SER A 30 -0.75 -12.04 -1.61
N MET A 31 0.23 -11.17 -1.37
CA MET A 31 0.86 -10.28 -2.37
C MET A 31 1.55 -11.08 -3.52
N THR A 32 1.06 -12.28 -3.82
CA THR A 32 1.09 -12.96 -5.11
C THR A 32 0.78 -11.97 -6.21
N ASN A 33 1.60 -12.03 -7.26
CA ASN A 33 1.48 -11.28 -8.52
C ASN A 33 2.33 -10.02 -8.66
N LEU A 34 3.56 -10.09 -8.16
CA LEU A 34 4.70 -9.45 -8.81
C LEU A 34 5.82 -10.46 -8.93
N CYS A 35 6.85 -10.15 -9.72
CA CYS A 35 8.10 -10.89 -9.82
C CYS A 35 8.57 -11.32 -8.41
N GLN A 36 8.16 -12.53 -8.00
CA GLN A 36 8.36 -13.01 -6.66
C GLN A 36 9.66 -13.78 -6.63
N PRO A 37 10.28 -13.96 -5.45
CA PRO A 37 11.46 -14.82 -5.32
C PRO A 37 11.23 -16.24 -5.84
N GLN A 38 9.97 -16.70 -5.85
CA GLN A 38 9.55 -18.01 -6.36
C GLN A 38 9.29 -18.02 -7.88
N SER A 39 9.22 -16.86 -8.52
CA SER A 39 9.12 -16.75 -9.98
C SER A 39 10.50 -16.93 -10.59
N GLU A 40 10.59 -17.68 -11.70
CA GLU A 40 11.85 -17.78 -12.43
C GLU A 40 12.32 -16.40 -12.91
N PRO A 41 13.59 -16.02 -12.68
CA PRO A 41 14.18 -14.81 -13.26
C PRO A 41 13.99 -14.81 -14.79
N GLY A 42 13.48 -13.70 -15.33
CA GLY A 42 13.20 -13.58 -16.77
C GLY A 42 11.85 -14.14 -17.23
N SER A 43 11.01 -14.63 -16.32
CA SER A 43 9.60 -14.94 -16.58
C SER A 43 8.82 -13.74 -17.14
N ALA A 44 7.68 -14.02 -17.78
CA ALA A 44 6.82 -12.97 -18.35
C ALA A 44 6.35 -11.97 -17.28
N SER A 45 6.02 -12.46 -16.07
CA SER A 45 5.64 -11.63 -14.92
C SER A 45 6.75 -10.70 -14.47
N CYS A 46 7.99 -11.18 -14.43
CA CYS A 46 9.15 -10.35 -14.11
C CYS A 46 9.42 -9.29 -15.16
N LYS A 47 9.45 -9.67 -16.44
CA LYS A 47 9.64 -8.71 -17.55
C LYS A 47 8.56 -7.63 -17.58
N TRP A 48 7.32 -8.03 -17.30
CA TRP A 48 6.20 -7.10 -17.19
C TRP A 48 6.35 -6.14 -16.00
N ALA A 49 6.66 -6.65 -14.81
CA ALA A 49 6.85 -5.83 -13.62
C ALA A 49 7.98 -4.81 -13.81
N ASP A 50 9.10 -5.23 -14.40
CA ASP A 50 10.23 -4.35 -14.72
C ASP A 50 9.85 -3.24 -15.69
N GLU A 51 9.09 -3.56 -16.75
CA GLU A 51 8.63 -2.56 -17.72
C GLU A 51 7.62 -1.60 -17.10
N MET A 52 6.68 -2.10 -16.29
CA MET A 52 5.76 -1.26 -15.51
C MET A 52 6.54 -0.27 -14.63
N GLN A 53 7.49 -0.77 -13.84
CA GLN A 53 8.33 0.06 -12.96
C GLN A 53 9.09 1.13 -13.74
N ARG A 54 9.74 0.74 -14.84
CA ARG A 54 10.48 1.69 -15.70
C ARG A 54 9.58 2.78 -16.26
N GLN A 55 8.37 2.45 -16.72
CA GLN A 55 7.46 3.44 -17.28
C GLN A 55 6.90 4.38 -16.21
N LEU A 56 6.48 3.83 -15.07
CA LEU A 56 5.91 4.62 -13.98
C LEU A 56 6.96 5.55 -13.36
N ASN A 57 8.18 5.05 -13.11
CA ASN A 57 9.27 5.88 -12.59
C ASN A 57 9.62 7.04 -13.51
N ARG A 58 9.63 6.83 -14.84
CA ARG A 58 9.85 7.89 -15.82
C ARG A 58 8.76 8.97 -15.80
N LYS A 59 7.52 8.59 -15.47
CA LYS A 59 6.38 9.51 -15.42
C LYS A 59 6.19 10.14 -14.03
N PHE A 60 6.81 9.60 -12.99
CA PHE A 60 6.70 10.08 -11.61
C PHE A 60 7.69 11.22 -11.33
N THR A 61 7.53 12.34 -12.04
CA THR A 61 8.47 13.47 -12.04
C THR A 61 8.59 14.16 -10.68
N ASP A 62 7.54 14.10 -9.86
CA ASP A 62 7.43 14.74 -8.54
C ASP A 62 7.69 13.78 -7.38
N ALA A 63 8.26 12.59 -7.64
CA ALA A 63 8.49 11.54 -6.65
C ALA A 63 9.30 12.00 -5.42
N VAL A 64 10.22 12.96 -5.60
CA VAL A 64 11.05 13.50 -4.50
C VAL A 64 10.23 14.14 -3.38
N HIS A 65 9.04 14.67 -3.69
CA HIS A 65 8.15 15.27 -2.67
C HIS A 65 7.52 14.23 -1.75
N TYR A 66 7.58 12.95 -2.11
CA TYR A 66 7.02 11.83 -1.36
C TYR A 66 8.13 10.92 -0.80
N ALA A 67 9.36 11.43 -0.72
CA ALA A 67 10.49 10.62 -0.26
C ALA A 67 10.26 10.11 1.17
N GLY A 68 10.49 8.81 1.38
CA GLY A 68 10.28 8.14 2.67
C GLY A 68 8.85 7.64 2.89
N GLN A 69 7.90 8.00 2.02
CA GLN A 69 6.55 7.43 2.03
C GLN A 69 6.52 6.10 1.26
N GLN A 70 5.54 5.26 1.58
CA GLN A 70 5.29 4.00 0.91
C GLN A 70 3.80 3.84 0.60
N CYS A 71 3.50 3.36 -0.60
CA CYS A 71 2.14 2.99 -0.99
C CYS A 71 2.15 1.72 -1.83
N MET A 72 1.26 0.80 -1.49
CA MET A 72 0.89 -0.35 -2.29
C MET A 72 -0.43 -0.07 -3.00
N VAL A 73 -0.51 -0.36 -4.30
CA VAL A 73 -1.74 -0.24 -5.08
C VAL A 73 -2.10 -1.56 -5.73
N ARG A 74 -3.38 -1.96 -5.70
CA ARG A 74 -3.89 -3.14 -6.40
C ARG A 74 -4.41 -2.73 -7.76
N LEU A 75 -3.81 -3.30 -8.80
CA LEU A 75 -4.11 -3.02 -10.19
C LEU A 75 -4.89 -4.16 -10.81
N GLU A 76 -5.92 -3.81 -11.57
CA GLU A 76 -6.70 -4.75 -12.38
C GLU A 76 -6.74 -4.28 -13.83
N TRP A 77 -6.59 -5.23 -14.75
CA TRP A 77 -6.68 -4.94 -16.17
C TRP A 77 -8.14 -4.82 -16.60
N GLN A 78 -8.46 -3.73 -17.29
CA GLN A 78 -9.81 -3.46 -17.79
C GLN A 78 -9.93 -3.78 -19.28
N ASN A 79 -11.15 -4.09 -19.73
CA ASN A 79 -11.46 -4.30 -21.15
C ASN A 79 -11.14 -3.08 -22.04
N SER A 80 -11.05 -1.89 -21.44
CA SER A 80 -10.60 -0.66 -22.10
C SER A 80 -9.11 -0.68 -22.48
N GLY A 81 -8.35 -1.69 -22.08
CA GLY A 81 -6.91 -1.77 -22.28
C GLY A 81 -6.11 -0.88 -21.31
N ARG A 82 -6.68 -0.61 -20.13
CA ARG A 82 -6.09 0.25 -19.09
C ARG A 82 -6.14 -0.44 -17.73
N TYR A 83 -5.33 0.03 -16.79
CA TYR A 83 -5.43 -0.39 -15.40
C TYR A 83 -6.47 0.43 -14.65
N ALA A 84 -7.27 -0.27 -13.84
CA ALA A 84 -7.99 0.31 -12.73
C ALA A 84 -7.20 0.07 -11.44
N VAL A 85 -7.15 1.06 -10.57
CA VAL A 85 -6.65 0.89 -9.20
C VAL A 85 -7.86 0.58 -8.33
N THR A 86 -7.92 -0.62 -7.74
CA THR A 86 -9.08 -1.09 -6.97
C THR A 86 -8.87 -1.03 -5.46
N GLN A 87 -7.61 -1.02 -5.00
CA GLN A 87 -7.26 -0.85 -3.59
C GLN A 87 -5.94 -0.10 -3.44
N THR A 88 -5.77 0.59 -2.31
CA THR A 88 -4.51 1.25 -1.92
C THR A 88 -4.22 1.04 -0.45
N GLN A 89 -2.95 0.92 -0.06
CA GLN A 89 -2.51 0.75 1.32
C GLN A 89 -1.18 1.48 1.55
N GLY A 90 -1.09 2.32 2.57
CA GLY A 90 0.12 3.07 2.92
C GLY A 90 -0.15 4.55 3.16
N ASP A 91 0.85 5.39 2.91
CA ASP A 91 0.75 6.83 3.08
C ASP A 91 -0.23 7.45 2.07
N GLU A 92 -1.29 8.08 2.59
CA GLU A 92 -2.43 8.55 1.80
C GLU A 92 -2.03 9.49 0.67
N THR A 93 -1.14 10.46 0.95
CA THR A 93 -0.68 11.43 -0.05
C THR A 93 0.04 10.77 -1.22
N LEU A 94 0.91 9.78 -0.94
CA LEU A 94 1.58 9.02 -1.98
C LEU A 94 0.59 8.09 -2.71
N CYS A 95 -0.35 7.47 -2.01
CA CYS A 95 -1.36 6.62 -2.64
C CYS A 95 -2.28 7.36 -3.61
N LEU A 96 -2.75 8.55 -3.23
CA LEU A 96 -3.52 9.42 -4.12
C LEU A 96 -2.71 9.81 -5.35
N ARG A 97 -1.43 10.14 -5.16
CA ARG A 97 -0.54 10.49 -6.28
C ARG A 97 -0.30 9.30 -7.20
N ALA A 98 -0.04 8.11 -6.65
CA ALA A 98 0.12 6.87 -7.40
C ALA A 98 -1.13 6.54 -8.22
N TRP A 99 -2.31 6.68 -7.63
CA TRP A 99 -3.59 6.51 -8.31
C TRP A 99 -3.73 7.45 -9.52
N GLN A 100 -3.44 8.75 -9.34
CA GLN A 100 -3.47 9.74 -10.41
C GLN A 100 -2.44 9.43 -11.51
N LEU A 101 -1.21 9.08 -11.13
CA LEU A 101 -0.14 8.74 -12.05
C LEU A 101 -0.54 7.58 -12.97
N ILE A 102 -1.11 6.51 -12.39
CA ILE A 102 -1.56 5.33 -13.14
C ILE A 102 -2.75 5.69 -14.02
N GLY A 103 -3.73 6.42 -13.50
CA GLY A 103 -4.91 6.87 -14.24
C GLY A 103 -4.60 7.81 -15.41
N GLN A 104 -3.50 8.57 -15.35
CA GLN A 104 -3.04 9.45 -16.42
C GLN A 104 -2.04 8.77 -17.36
N SER A 105 -1.41 7.67 -16.94
CA SER A 105 -0.46 6.93 -17.75
C SER A 105 -1.18 6.25 -18.92
N LYS A 106 -0.65 6.51 -20.12
CA LYS A 106 -1.03 5.85 -21.38
C LYS A 106 0.08 4.88 -21.77
N GLY A 107 -0.30 3.76 -22.39
CA GLY A 107 0.64 2.78 -22.94
C GLY A 107 1.38 1.93 -21.90
N LEU A 108 0.86 1.85 -20.67
CA LEU A 108 1.36 0.87 -19.70
C LEU A 108 1.22 -0.55 -20.28
N PRO A 109 2.23 -1.42 -20.14
CA PRO A 109 2.19 -2.76 -20.71
C PRO A 109 1.05 -3.57 -20.10
N PRO A 110 0.34 -4.41 -20.88
CA PRO A 110 -0.64 -5.33 -20.34
C PRO A 110 0.04 -6.38 -19.43
N PRO A 111 -0.65 -6.87 -18.39
CA PRO A 111 -0.12 -7.94 -17.56
C PRO A 111 -0.11 -9.26 -18.35
N PRO A 112 0.75 -10.23 -17.97
CA PRO A 112 0.80 -11.54 -18.62
C PRO A 112 -0.50 -12.33 -18.42
N ASP A 113 -1.12 -12.22 -17.24
CA ASP A 113 -2.47 -12.71 -16.96
C ASP A 113 -3.38 -11.50 -16.69
N ARG A 114 -4.41 -11.33 -17.52
CA ARG A 114 -5.35 -10.20 -17.44
C ARG A 114 -6.49 -10.42 -16.46
N THR A 115 -6.64 -11.64 -15.96
CA THR A 115 -7.70 -12.01 -15.02
C THR A 115 -7.27 -11.84 -13.56
N GLN A 116 -5.96 -11.71 -13.33
CA GLN A 116 -5.41 -11.61 -12.00
C GLN A 116 -5.08 -10.17 -11.63
N PRO A 117 -5.44 -9.73 -10.42
CA PRO A 117 -4.96 -8.48 -9.88
C PRO A 117 -3.45 -8.58 -9.60
N ALA A 118 -2.78 -7.44 -9.64
CA ALA A 118 -1.38 -7.33 -9.27
C ALA A 118 -1.18 -6.15 -8.31
N TRP A 119 -0.45 -6.39 -7.24
CA TRP A 119 -0.03 -5.33 -6.32
C TRP A 119 1.17 -4.59 -6.90
N PHE A 120 1.30 -3.28 -6.71
CA PHE A 120 2.45 -2.51 -7.15
C PHE A 120 2.88 -1.51 -6.09
N GLY A 121 4.19 -1.48 -5.79
CA GLY A 121 4.74 -0.65 -4.73
C GLY A 121 5.31 0.67 -5.25
N PHE A 122 5.02 1.75 -4.55
CA PHE A 122 5.63 3.05 -4.69
C PHE A 122 6.37 3.35 -3.38
N ALA A 123 7.68 3.54 -3.48
CA ALA A 123 8.52 3.95 -2.35
C ALA A 123 9.60 4.91 -2.85
N PRO A 124 9.28 6.19 -3.12
CA PRO A 124 10.26 7.17 -3.54
C PRO A 124 11.34 7.35 -2.47
N HIS A 125 12.58 7.39 -2.91
CA HIS A 125 13.73 7.70 -2.07
C HIS A 125 14.37 9.00 -2.54
N GLN A 126 15.03 9.72 -1.63
CA GLN A 126 15.89 10.81 -2.06
C GLN A 126 17.10 10.20 -2.79
N ALA A 127 17.45 10.72 -3.96
CA ALA A 127 18.56 10.22 -4.77
C ALA A 127 19.93 10.26 -4.04
N ASN A 128 20.03 11.02 -2.94
CA ASN A 128 21.22 11.14 -2.11
C ASN A 128 21.16 10.32 -0.80
N SER A 129 20.12 9.51 -0.58
CA SER A 129 20.10 8.58 0.54
C SER A 129 20.95 7.36 0.17
N PRO A 130 22.06 7.07 0.88
CA PRO A 130 22.84 5.88 0.62
C PRO A 130 21.93 4.66 0.86
N ALA A 131 21.80 3.79 -0.15
CA ALA A 131 21.26 2.46 0.04
C ALA A 131 22.09 1.81 1.14
N HIS A 132 21.47 1.48 2.28
CA HIS A 132 22.18 0.86 3.39
C HIS A 132 22.89 -0.41 2.88
N PRO A 133 24.21 -0.55 3.06
CA PRO A 133 24.88 -1.80 2.74
C PRO A 133 24.30 -2.89 3.63
N VAL A 134 23.87 -3.98 2.98
CA VAL A 134 23.55 -5.24 3.64
C VAL A 134 24.68 -5.58 4.60
N ALA A 135 24.35 -5.78 5.87
CA ALA A 135 25.28 -6.32 6.84
C ALA A 135 25.58 -7.77 6.44
N THR A 136 26.69 -7.99 5.72
CA THR A 136 27.26 -9.33 5.58
C THR A 136 27.85 -9.71 6.93
N GLY A 137 27.05 -10.42 7.73
CA GLY A 137 27.49 -11.06 8.96
C GLY A 137 28.60 -12.07 8.67
N ALA A 138 29.63 -12.03 9.50
CA ALA A 138 30.82 -12.87 9.44
C ALA A 138 30.52 -14.37 9.53
N GLY A 139 31.38 -15.14 8.86
CA GLY A 139 31.65 -16.56 9.07
C GLY A 139 33.08 -16.84 8.66
#